data_AF-A0A1D9BIT1-F1
#
_entry.id   AF-A0A1D9BIT1-F1
#
_cell.length_a   1.000
_cell.length_b   1.000
_cell.length_c   1.000
_cell.angle_alpha   90.00
_cell.angle_beta   90.00
_cell.angle_gamma   90.00
#
_symmetry.space_group_name_H-M   'P 1'
#
loop_
_entity.id
_entity.type
_entity.pdbx_description
1 polymer ?
#
loop_
_entity_poly.entity_id
_entity_poly.type
_entity_poly.pdbx_seq_one_letter_code
_entity_poly.pdbx_strand_id
1 'polypeptide(L)' 'MVTTAAVTSAVIGSIVHSVPPSCVATIVGGVTYQQCGSTWYQPQYAGTSVQYVVVNPPR' A
#
# COMPACT_ATOMS: atom_id res chain seq x y z
N MET A 1 0.26 24.24 3.12
CA MET A 1 -0.59 23.39 2.26
C MET A 1 -0.23 21.94 2.52
N VAL A 2 -0.94 21.27 3.42
CA VAL A 2 -0.81 19.82 3.63
C VAL A 2 -2.07 19.21 3.05
N THR A 3 -1.98 18.66 1.85
CA THR A 3 -3.02 17.81 1.28
C THR A 3 -3.00 16.52 2.07
N THR A 4 -3.83 16.44 3.11
CA THR A 4 -4.16 15.20 3.80
C THR A 4 -4.83 14.28 2.78
N ALA A 5 -4.05 13.39 2.15
CA ALA A 5 -4.62 12.28 1.43
C ALA A 5 -5.40 11.46 2.45
N ALA A 6 -6.73 11.49 2.32
CA ALA A 6 -7.63 10.75 3.17
C ALA A 6 -7.20 9.28 3.13
N VAL A 7 -6.87 8.75 4.31
CA VAL A 7 -6.61 7.33 4.49
C VAL A 7 -7.98 6.66 4.37
N THR A 8 -8.41 6.39 3.14
CA THR A 8 -9.48 5.43 2.92
C THR A 8 -8.95 4.13 3.50
N SER A 9 -9.58 3.67 4.57
CA SER A 9 -9.34 2.36 5.16
C SER A 9 -9.46 1.32 4.05
N ALA A 10 -8.33 0.99 3.42
CA ALA A 10 -8.34 0.17 2.24
C ALA A 10 -8.66 -1.25 2.70
N VAL A 11 -9.87 -1.67 2.39
CA VAL A 11 -10.31 -3.05 2.56
C VAL A 11 -9.33 -3.95 1.79
N ILE A 12 -9.07 -5.14 2.31
CA ILE A 12 -8.27 -6.14 1.60
C ILE A 12 -8.82 -6.33 0.18
N GLY A 13 -7.98 -6.13 -0.84
CA GLY A 13 -8.37 -6.10 -2.25
C GLY A 13 -8.61 -4.70 -2.86
N SER A 14 -8.56 -3.62 -2.07
CA SER A 14 -8.64 -2.25 -2.58
C SER A 14 -7.30 -1.79 -3.18
N ILE A 15 -7.35 -0.83 -4.11
CA ILE A 15 -6.15 -0.26 -4.73
C ILE A 15 -6.00 1.18 -4.28
N VAL A 16 -4.83 1.53 -3.76
CA VAL A 16 -4.53 2.88 -3.27
C VAL A 16 -3.45 3.52 -4.13
N HIS A 17 -3.64 4.80 -4.45
CA HIS A 17 -2.68 5.61 -5.23
C HIS A 17 -1.92 6.61 -4.35
N SER A 18 -2.34 6.79 -3.09
CA SER A 18 -1.70 7.68 -2.13
C SER A 18 -1.75 7.05 -0.75
N VAL A 19 -0.60 6.62 -0.24
CA VAL A 19 -0.46 6.02 1.07
C VAL A 19 0.09 7.09 2.02
N PRO A 20 -0.54 7.36 3.18
CA PRO A 20 0.01 8.29 4.15
C PRO A 20 1.39 7.82 4.64
N PRO A 21 2.29 8.75 5.06
CA PRO A 21 3.66 8.41 5.48
C PRO A 21 3.74 7.59 6.78
N SER A 22 2.61 7.22 7.38
CA SER A 22 2.54 6.33 8.55
C SER A 22 2.74 4.85 8.20
N CYS A 23 2.87 4.50 6.92
CA CYS A 23 3.07 3.12 6.49
C CYS A 23 4.54 2.75 6.41
N VAL A 24 4.84 1.51 6.77
CA VAL A 24 6.21 0.99 6.84
C VAL A 24 6.48 0.12 5.62
N ALA A 25 7.56 0.37 4.91
CA ALA A 25 8.02 -0.53 3.86
C ALA A 25 8.65 -1.77 4.49
N THR A 26 8.07 -2.95 4.26
CA THR A 26 8.57 -4.24 4.75
C THR A 26 8.83 -5.17 3.58
N ILE A 27 10.06 -5.69 3.51
CA ILE A 27 10.46 -6.63 2.46
C ILE A 27 10.19 -8.04 2.96
N VAL A 28 9.33 -8.79 2.28
CA VAL A 28 9.00 -10.18 2.61
C VAL A 28 9.31 -11.05 1.40
N GLY A 29 10.17 -12.06 1.58
CA GLY A 29 10.53 -12.98 0.49
C GLY A 29 11.22 -12.30 -0.71
N GLY A 30 11.84 -11.14 -0.52
CA GLY A 30 12.48 -10.36 -1.59
C GLY A 30 11.55 -9.39 -2.33
N VAL A 31 10.27 -9.28 -1.92
CA VAL A 31 9.32 -8.31 -2.46
C VAL A 31 9.07 -7.20 -1.43
N THR A 32 9.18 -5.94 -1.86
CA THR A 32 8.88 -4.79 -1.00
C THR A 32 7.37 -4.60 -0.90
N TYR A 33 6.81 -4.85 0.27
CA TYR A 33 5.44 -4.51 0.60
C TYR A 33 5.39 -3.23 1.43
N GLN A 34 4.29 -2.50 1.37
CA GLN A 34 4.00 -1.44 2.33
C GLN A 34 3.01 -1.99 3.35
N GLN A 35 3.37 -2.01 4.63
CA GLN A 35 2.50 -2.42 5.72
C GLN A 35 1.91 -1.17 6.38
N CYS A 36 0.59 -1.04 6.35
CA CYS A 36 -0.15 -0.02 7.09
C CYS A 36 -0.98 -0.70 8.19
N GLY A 37 -0.41 -0.81 9.39
CA GLY A 37 -1.07 -1.48 10.51
C GLY A 37 -1.36 -2.96 10.20
N SER A 38 -2.62 -3.29 9.93
CA SER A 38 -3.07 -4.66 9.60
C SER A 38 -3.16 -4.96 8.10
N THR A 39 -2.98 -3.95 7.25
CA THR A 39 -3.15 -4.06 5.79
C THR A 39 -1.81 -4.06 5.08
N TRP A 40 -1.63 -4.95 4.10
CA TRP A 40 -0.42 -5.06 3.31
C TRP A 40 -0.66 -4.58 1.89
N TYR A 41 0.30 -3.90 1.29
CA TYR A 41 0.18 -3.36 -0.05
C TYR A 41 1.36 -3.77 -0.91
N GLN A 42 1.09 -4.22 -2.11
CA GLN A 42 2.09 -4.56 -3.10
C GLN A 42 2.08 -3.51 -4.22
N PRO A 43 3.22 -2.85 -4.52
CA PRO A 43 3.33 -1.94 -5.64
C PRO A 43 3.22 -2.73 -6.95
N GLN A 44 2.22 -2.39 -7.77
CA GLN A 44 2.01 -2.90 -9.11
C GLN A 44 2.12 -1.74 -10.10
N TYR A 45 2.99 -1.90 -11.09
CA TYR A 45 3.11 -0.94 -12.19
C TYR A 45 1.97 -1.16 -13.18
N ALA A 46 1.07 -0.19 -13.30
CA ALA A 46 -0.01 -0.19 -14.28
C ALA A 46 0.30 0.86 -15.35
N GLY A 47 1.02 0.42 -16.39
CA GLY A 47 1.50 1.31 -17.45
C GLY A 47 2.57 2.27 -16.92
N THR A 48 2.23 3.55 -16.82
CA THR A 48 3.11 4.63 -16.33
C THR A 48 2.83 5.03 -14.87
N SER A 49 1.80 4.45 -14.24
CA SER A 49 1.40 4.77 -12.88
C SER A 49 1.69 3.61 -11.93
N VAL A 50 2.19 3.91 -10.74
CA VAL A 50 2.27 2.94 -9.63
C VAL A 50 0.93 2.88 -8.94
N GLN A 51 0.39 1.68 -8.84
CA GLN A 51 -0.80 1.38 -8.05
C GLN A 51 -0.40 0.45 -6.91
N TYR A 52 -0.95 0.66 -5.72
CA TYR A 52 -0.68 -0.21 -4.58
C TYR A 52 -1.87 -1.12 -4.35
N VAL A 53 -1.72 -2.41 -4.66
CA VAL A 53 -2.78 -3.40 -4.48
C VAL A 53 -2.73 -3.91 -3.05
N VAL A 54 -3.85 -3.81 -2.33
CA VAL A 54 -3.94 -4.39 -0.99
C VAL A 54 -3.98 -5.90 -1.08
N VAL A 55 -3.03 -6.54 -0.41
CA VAL A 55 -2.93 -7.98 -0.25
C VAL A 55 -3.09 -8.38 1.22
N ASN A 56 -3.38 -9.66 1.46
CA ASN A 56 -3.29 -10.22 2.80
C ASN A 56 -1.82 -10.24 3.29
N PRO A 57 -1.61 -10.22 4.62
CA PRO A 57 -0.29 -10.47 5.19
C PRO A 57 0.30 -11.77 4.61
N PRO A 58 1.53 -11.73 4.07
CA PRO A 58 2.25 -12.96 3.78
C PRO A 58 2.48 -13.70 5.11
N ARG A 59 2.21 -15.01 5.11
CA ARG A 59 2.36 -15.92 6.25
C ARG A 59 3.70 -16.62 6.22
#